data_AF-A0A2U9INA7-F1
#
_entry.id   AF-A0A2U9INA7-F1
#
_cell.length_a   1.000
_cell.length_b   1.000
_cell.length_c   1.000
_cell.angle_alpha   90.00
_cell.angle_beta   90.00
_cell.angle_gamma   90.00
#
_symmetry.space_group_name_H-M   'P 1'
#
loop_
_entity.id
_entity.type
_entity.pdbx_description
1 polymer ?
#
loop_
_entity_poly.entity_id
_entity_poly.type
_entity_poly.pdbx_seq_one_letter_code
_entity_poly.pdbx_strand_id
1 'polypeptide(L)' 'MQGKYYIGMGIILLIDIIIYSIYPAINTVQPEFLGLTAFYWIQTILLIVTSALYLIISYIFRGESK' A
#
# COMPACT_ATOMS: atom_id res chain seq x y z
N MET A 1 3.17 0.40 -23.71
CA MET A 1 2.93 -0.65 -22.70
C MET A 1 3.68 -0.40 -21.40
N GLN A 2 4.95 0.02 -21.45
CA GLN A 2 5.69 0.60 -20.30
C GLN A 2 4.90 1.66 -19.52
N GLY A 3 4.19 2.55 -20.22
CA GLY A 3 3.32 3.55 -19.56
C GLY A 3 2.25 2.94 -18.66
N LYS A 4 1.65 1.79 -19.03
CA LYS A 4 0.63 1.12 -18.20
C LYS A 4 1.23 0.53 -16.93
N TYR A 5 2.46 -0.01 -17.00
CA TYR A 5 3.19 -0.47 -15.83
C TYR A 5 3.44 0.66 -14.84
N TYR A 6 4.06 1.77 -15.29
CA TYR A 6 4.35 2.91 -14.41
C TYR A 6 3.08 3.59 -13.88
N ILE A 7 2.01 3.66 -14.68
CA ILE A 7 0.70 4.14 -14.22
C ILE A 7 0.16 3.22 -13.12
N GLY A 8 0.23 1.90 -13.29
CA GLY A 8 -0.20 0.94 -12.27
C GLY A 8 0.59 1.07 -10.96
N MET A 9 1.92 1.17 -11.05
CA MET A 9 2.80 1.41 -9.90
C MET A 9 2.45 2.74 -9.20
N GLY A 10 2.24 3.81 -9.99
CA GLY A 10 1.90 5.13 -9.47
C GLY A 10 0.52 5.17 -8.78
N ILE A 11 -0.47 4.45 -9.31
CA ILE A 11 -1.79 4.35 -8.68
C ILE A 11 -1.70 3.68 -7.31
N ILE A 12 -0.96 2.57 -7.20
CA ILE A 12 -0.76 1.88 -5.90
C ILE A 12 -0.10 2.83 -4.90
N LEU A 13 0.96 3.55 -5.32
CA LEU A 13 1.64 4.53 -4.47
C LEU A 13 0.70 5.63 -3.99
N LEU A 14 -0.11 6.18 -4.90
CA LEU A 14 -1.05 7.25 -4.57
C LEU A 14 -2.12 6.78 -3.59
N ILE A 15 -2.64 5.56 -3.76
CA ILE A 15 -3.61 4.97 -2.84
C ILE A 15 -3.00 4.86 -1.43
N ASP A 16 -1.76 4.37 -1.32
CA ASP A 16 -1.09 4.27 -0.02
C ASP A 16 -0.92 5.63 0.64
N ILE A 17 -0.44 6.63 -0.11
CA ILE A 17 -0.28 8.01 0.39
C ILE A 17 -1.61 8.53 0.92
N ILE A 18 -2.70 8.34 0.18
CA ILE A 18 -4.04 8.79 0.57
C ILE A 18 -4.48 8.07 1.86
N ILE A 19 -4.36 6.75 1.92
CA ILE A 19 -4.77 5.96 3.10
C ILE A 19 -3.97 6.40 4.33
N TYR A 20 -2.64 6.48 4.22
CA TYR A 20 -1.78 6.91 5.33
C TYR A 20 -2.05 8.35 5.77
N SER A 21 -2.42 9.24 4.85
CA SER A 21 -2.72 10.65 5.16
C SER A 21 -4.07 10.82 5.85
N ILE A 22 -5.07 10.01 5.48
CA ILE A 22 -6.42 10.08 6.06
C ILE A 22 -6.48 9.34 7.40
N TYR A 23 -5.74 8.25 7.56
CA TYR A 23 -5.85 7.37 8.72
C TYR A 23 -5.69 8.08 10.08
N PRO A 24 -4.73 9.01 10.28
CA PRO A 24 -4.63 9.79 11.52
C PRO A 24 -5.86 10.66 11.81
N ALA A 25 -6.56 11.14 10.77
CA ALA A 25 -7.71 12.04 10.93
C ALA A 25 -8.98 11.31 11.40
N ILE A 26 -9.09 10.02 11.09
CA ILE A 26 -10.26 9.19 11.43
C ILE A 26 -10.05 8.34 12.69
N ASN A 27 -8.79 8.08 13.07
CA ASN A 27 -8.47 7.21 14.20
C ASN A 27 -8.42 8.00 15.53
N THR A 28 -9.59 8.29 16.09
CA THR A 28 -9.76 9.12 17.30
C THR A 28 -9.61 8.36 18.62
N VAL A 29 -9.68 7.03 18.59
CA VAL A 29 -9.42 6.15 19.73
C VAL A 29 -8.18 5.32 19.41
N GLN A 30 -7.27 5.17 20.37
CA GLN A 30 -6.00 4.44 20.19
C GLN A 30 -6.08 3.08 20.89
N PRO A 31 -6.75 2.07 20.31
CA PRO A 31 -6.65 0.71 20.83
C PRO A 31 -5.21 0.23 20.68
N GLU A 32 -4.74 -0.51 21.69
CA GLU A 32 -3.39 -1.07 21.71
C GLU A 32 -3.45 -2.60 21.67
N PHE A 33 -2.53 -3.20 20.91
CA PHE A 33 -2.34 -4.64 20.85
C PHE A 33 -0.85 -4.94 20.93
N LEU A 34 -0.47 -5.81 21.87
CA LEU A 34 0.93 -6.18 22.15
C LEU A 34 1.84 -4.96 22.42
N GLY A 35 1.31 -3.90 23.03
CA GLY A 35 2.07 -2.68 23.36
C GLY A 35 2.30 -1.73 22.17
N LEU A 36 1.66 -1.98 21.02
CA LEU A 36 1.63 -1.08 19.88
C LEU A 36 0.21 -0.57 19.64
N THR A 37 0.10 0.72 19.34
CA THR A 37 -1.18 1.29 18.91
C THR A 37 -1.63 0.63 17.60
N ALA A 38 -2.95 0.52 17.41
CA ALA A 38 -3.53 -0.06 16.20
C ALA A 38 -3.09 0.65 14.91
N PHE A 39 -2.67 1.91 15.03
CA PHE A 39 -2.01 2.64 13.95
C PHE A 39 -0.86 1.85 13.34
N TYR A 40 0.12 1.42 14.14
CA TYR A 40 1.29 0.70 13.65
C TYR A 40 0.95 -0.68 13.07
N TRP A 41 -0.05 -1.35 13.65
CA TRP A 41 -0.55 -2.62 13.10
C TRP A 41 -1.14 -2.44 11.71
N ILE A 42 -1.95 -1.40 11.52
CA ILE A 42 -2.53 -1.07 10.23
C ILE A 42 -1.45 -0.67 9.24
N GLN A 43 -0.42 0.07 9.67
CA GLN A 43 0.72 0.37 8.80
C GLN A 43 1.44 -0.90 8.34
N THR A 44 1.62 -1.87 9.23
CA THR A 44 2.29 -3.13 8.92
C THR A 44 1.47 -3.98 7.95
N ILE A 45 0.16 -4.07 8.16
CA ILE A 45 -0.74 -4.80 7.26
C ILE A 45 -0.77 -4.13 5.88
N LEU A 46 -0.88 -2.79 5.83
CA LEU A 46 -0.82 -2.05 4.56
C LEU A 46 0.49 -2.33 3.82
N LEU A 47 1.65 -2.31 4.50
CA LEU A 47 2.93 -2.61 3.88
C LEU A 47 2.94 -3.98 3.19
N ILE A 48 2.40 -5.01 3.84
CA ILE A 48 2.29 -6.35 3.27
C ILE A 48 1.38 -6.34 2.03
N VAL A 49 0.22 -5.70 2.12
CA VAL A 49 -0.75 -5.59 1.02
C VAL A 49 -0.14 -4.84 -0.17
N THR A 50 0.47 -3.68 0.07
CA THR A 50 1.18 -2.88 -0.93
C THR A 50 2.27 -3.67 -1.62
N SER A 51 3.10 -4.38 -0.85
CA SER A 51 4.19 -5.20 -1.41
C SER A 51 3.64 -6.29 -2.33
N ALA A 52 2.54 -6.94 -1.93
CA ALA A 52 1.86 -7.94 -2.77
C ALA A 52 1.30 -7.32 -4.06
N LEU A 53 0.68 -6.14 -3.99
CA LEU A 53 0.14 -5.43 -5.16
C LEU A 53 1.24 -5.04 -6.15
N TYR A 54 2.38 -4.53 -5.67
CA TYR A 54 3.52 -4.23 -6.52
C TYR A 54 4.11 -5.47 -7.18
N LEU A 55 4.22 -6.58 -6.44
CA LEU A 55 4.63 -7.86 -7.01
C LEU A 55 3.66 -8.32 -8.10
N ILE A 56 2.35 -8.24 -7.87
CA ILE A 56 1.32 -8.61 -8.85
C ILE A 56 1.48 -7.78 -10.14
N ILE A 57 1.58 -6.45 -10.02
CA ILE A 57 1.80 -5.58 -11.18
C ILE A 57 3.11 -5.95 -11.90
N SER A 58 4.19 -6.16 -11.16
CA SER A 58 5.45 -6.60 -11.74
C SER A 58 5.31 -7.92 -12.51
N TYR A 59 4.63 -8.91 -11.94
CA TYR A 59 4.43 -10.22 -12.59
C TYR A 59 3.55 -10.13 -13.84
N ILE A 60 2.47 -9.33 -13.82
CA ILE A 60 1.58 -9.15 -14.96
C ILE A 60 2.33 -8.55 -16.15
N PHE A 61 3.14 -7.50 -15.91
CA PHE A 61 3.83 -6.78 -16.98
C PHE A 61 5.23 -7.33 -17.31
N ARG A 62 5.76 -8.27 -16.53
CA ARG A 62 7.08 -8.92 -16.74
C ARG A 62 7.18 -9.68 -18.07
N GLY A 63 6.08 -10.17 -18.62
CA GLY A 63 6.04 -10.83 -19.93
C GLY A 63 6.19 -9.87 -21.12
N GLU A 64 6.00 -8.56 -20.91
CA GLU A 64 6.00 -7.54 -21.97
C GLU A 64 7.34 -6.79 -22.09
N SER A 65 8.33 -7.18 -21.28
CA SER A 65 9.67 -6.59 -21.26
C SER A 65 10.71 -7.37 -22.09
N LYS A 66 10.28 -8.36 -22.88
CA LYS A 66 11.11 -9.07 -23.86
C LYS A 66 10.80 -8.61 -25.27
#